data_AF-A0A550D0B9-F1
#
_entry.id   AF-A0A550D0B9-F1
#
_cell.length_a   1.000
_cell.length_b   1.000
_cell.length_c   1.000
_cell.angle_alpha   90.00
_cell.angle_beta   90.00
_cell.angle_gamma   90.00
#
_symmetry.space_group_name_H-M   'P 1'
#
loop_
_entity.id
_entity.type
_entity.pdbx_description
1 polymer ?
#
loop_
_entity_poly.entity_id
_entity_poly.type
_entity_poly.pdbx_seq_one_letter_code
_entity_poly.pdbx_strand_id
1 'polypeptide(L)'
;MTTEKKTVLITGCSTGSIGDGLAREFKSRGFRVFAASRNLDSMESLAKDGIETVVLDITSDTSIAEVRDEISKRTGGSLDVLVNNALEGAGSGLRC
;
A
#
# COMPACT_ATOMS: atom_id res chain seq x y z
N MET A 1 2.63 1.84 28.42
CA MET A 1 2.35 2.74 27.29
C MET A 1 2.64 1.96 26.02
N THR A 2 1.62 1.53 25.29
CA THR A 2 1.80 0.98 23.95
C THR A 2 2.15 2.14 23.03
N THR A 3 3.38 2.17 22.51
CA THR A 3 3.74 3.14 21.48
C THR A 3 2.94 2.75 20.24
N GLU A 4 1.97 3.58 19.85
CA GLU A 4 1.20 3.38 18.62
C GLU A 4 2.16 3.25 17.43
N LYS A 5 1.96 2.22 16.61
CA LYS A 5 2.79 2.00 15.42
C LYS A 5 2.49 3.09 14.42
N LYS A 6 3.52 3.75 13.89
CA LYS A 6 3.37 4.66 12.76
C LYS A 6 2.77 3.93 11.57
N THR A 7 1.93 4.62 10.83
CA THR A 7 1.13 4.09 9.71
C THR A 7 1.69 4.55 8.37
N VAL A 8 1.68 3.68 7.38
CA VAL A 8 2.10 4.03 6.02
C VAL A 8 1.18 3.39 4.99
N LEU A 9 0.74 4.19 4.01
CA LEU A 9 0.07 3.73 2.80
C LEU A 9 1.08 3.77 1.64
N ILE A 10 1.24 2.65 0.94
CA ILE A 10 2.13 2.53 -0.22
C ILE A 10 1.31 2.13 -1.43
N THR A 11 1.28 2.98 -2.45
CA THR A 11 0.56 2.70 -3.71
C THR A 11 1.46 1.96 -4.71
N GLY A 12 0.87 1.14 -5.57
CA GLY A 12 1.60 0.41 -6.62
C GLY A 12 2.33 -0.82 -6.10
N CYS A 13 1.74 -1.53 -5.14
CA CYS A 13 2.31 -2.74 -4.57
C CYS A 13 1.96 -3.97 -5.43
N SER A 14 2.97 -4.67 -5.93
CA SER A 14 2.80 -5.98 -6.56
C SER A 14 4.05 -6.80 -6.27
N THR A 15 3.93 -8.12 -6.26
CA THR A 15 5.05 -9.02 -5.92
C THR A 15 6.25 -8.74 -6.82
N GLY A 16 7.40 -8.46 -6.20
CA GLY A 16 8.64 -8.09 -6.88
C GLY A 16 8.75 -6.63 -7.33
N SER A 17 7.72 -5.79 -7.08
CA SER A 17 7.79 -4.36 -7.35
C SER A 17 8.58 -3.60 -6.28
N ILE A 18 8.95 -2.36 -6.60
CA ILE A 18 9.56 -1.44 -5.61
C ILE A 18 8.63 -1.27 -4.39
N GLY A 19 7.32 -1.22 -4.62
CA GLY A 19 6.31 -1.12 -3.56
C GLY A 19 6.31 -2.32 -2.61
N ASP A 20 6.51 -3.54 -3.13
CA ASP A 20 6.64 -4.76 -2.31
C ASP A 20 7.88 -4.71 -1.40
N GLY A 21 9.03 -4.33 -1.96
CA GLY A 21 10.25 -4.12 -1.17
C GLY A 21 10.09 -3.05 -0.08
N LEU A 22 9.48 -1.91 -0.42
CA LEU A 22 9.19 -0.84 0.54
C LEU A 22 8.23 -1.30 1.65
N ALA A 23 7.18 -2.03 1.30
CA ALA A 23 6.20 -2.52 2.27
C ALA A 23 6.85 -3.45 3.31
N ARG A 24 7.71 -4.37 2.87
CA ARG A 24 8.48 -5.25 3.75
C ARG A 24 9.43 -4.46 4.65
N GLU A 25 10.09 -3.45 4.11
CA GLU A 25 11.04 -2.64 4.88
C GLU A 25 10.36 -1.72 5.90
N PHE A 26 9.24 -1.09 5.55
CA PHE A 26 8.47 -0.33 6.54
C PHE A 26 7.96 -1.23 7.66
N LYS A 27 7.50 -2.44 7.32
CA LYS A 27 7.09 -3.43 8.31
C LYS A 27 8.26 -3.86 9.21
N SER A 28 9.45 -4.11 8.65
CA SER A 28 10.65 -4.48 9.42
C SER A 28 11.02 -3.39 10.45
N ARG A 29 10.75 -2.12 10.11
CA ARG A 29 10.92 -0.95 10.98
C ARG A 29 9.78 -0.72 11.99
N GLY A 30 8.81 -1.64 12.06
CA GLY A 30 7.72 -1.60 13.03
C GLY A 30 6.52 -0.75 12.63
N PHE A 31 6.44 -0.29 11.37
CA PHE A 31 5.25 0.41 10.87
C PHE A 31 4.09 -0.55 10.68
N ARG A 32 2.88 -0.01 10.79
CA ARG A 32 1.66 -0.62 10.26
C ARG A 32 1.53 -0.22 8.79
N VAL A 33 1.60 -1.19 7.90
CA VAL A 33 1.71 -0.96 6.46
C VAL A 33 0.40 -1.33 5.77
N PHE A 34 -0.12 -0.41 4.96
CA PHE A 34 -1.20 -0.61 4.00
C PHE A 34 -0.60 -0.62 2.59
N ALA A 35 -0.49 -1.80 1.99
CA ALA A 35 -0.07 -1.99 0.61
C ALA A 35 -1.28 -1.87 -0.32
N ALA A 36 -1.18 -1.04 -1.34
CA ALA A 36 -2.30 -0.72 -2.21
C ALA A 36 -2.00 -1.02 -3.69
N SER A 37 -2.94 -1.67 -4.36
CA SER A 37 -2.90 -2.00 -5.79
C SER A 37 -4.31 -2.27 -6.32
N ARG A 38 -4.47 -2.33 -7.63
CA ARG A 38 -5.77 -2.63 -8.26
C ARG A 38 -6.17 -4.09 -8.13
N ASN A 39 -5.19 -4.99 -7.98
CA ASN A 39 -5.42 -6.43 -7.88
C ASN A 39 -4.81 -6.99 -6.59
N LEU A 40 -5.64 -7.58 -5.72
CA LEU A 40 -5.19 -8.23 -4.48
C LEU A 40 -4.30 -9.44 -4.74
N ASP A 41 -4.52 -10.19 -5.83
CA ASP A 41 -3.71 -11.37 -6.18
C ASP A 41 -2.24 -10.98 -6.39
N SER A 42 -2.00 -9.76 -6.89
CA SER A 42 -0.64 -9.24 -7.08
C SER A 42 0.10 -9.00 -5.76
N MET A 43 -0.63 -8.92 -4.63
CA MET A 43 -0.12 -8.64 -3.29
C MET A 43 -0.24 -9.84 -2.34
N GLU A 44 -0.55 -11.05 -2.84
CA GLU A 44 -0.78 -12.23 -2.00
C GLU A 44 0.43 -12.55 -1.10
N SER A 45 1.65 -12.34 -1.60
CA SER A 45 2.88 -12.51 -0.83
C SER A 45 2.96 -11.54 0.36
N LEU A 46 2.64 -10.27 0.16
CA LEU A 46 2.59 -9.25 1.21
C LEU A 46 1.54 -9.59 2.28
N ALA A 47 0.36 -10.06 1.86
CA ALA A 47 -0.68 -10.49 2.79
C ALA A 47 -0.21 -11.69 3.65
N LYS A 48 0.45 -12.68 3.04
CA LYS A 48 1.06 -13.84 3.75
C LYS A 48 2.12 -13.39 4.75
N ASP A 49 2.86 -12.34 4.44
CA ASP A 49 3.81 -11.75 5.36
C ASP A 49 3.14 -10.95 6.47
N GLY A 50 1.81 -10.80 6.49
CA GLY A 50 1.03 -10.07 7.48
C GLY A 50 1.05 -8.55 7.27
N ILE A 51 1.18 -8.10 6.04
CA ILE A 51 0.98 -6.70 5.62
C ILE A 51 -0.48 -6.54 5.21
N GLU A 52 -1.12 -5.43 5.60
CA GLU A 52 -2.51 -5.17 5.21
C GLU A 52 -2.55 -4.74 3.75
N THR A 53 -3.44 -5.34 2.97
CA THR A 53 -3.63 -5.01 1.56
C THR A 53 -4.96 -4.31 1.33
N VAL A 54 -4.98 -3.26 0.51
CA VAL A 54 -6.19 -2.52 0.12
C VAL A 54 -6.27 -2.38 -1.40
N VAL A 55 -7.48 -2.39 -1.94
CA VAL A 55 -7.69 -2.15 -3.37
C VAL A 55 -7.69 -0.65 -3.63
N LEU A 56 -6.80 -0.18 -4.50
CA LEU A 56 -6.73 1.23 -4.90
C LEU A 56 -6.52 1.34 -6.40
N ASP A 57 -7.45 2.03 -7.05
CA ASP A 57 -7.25 2.62 -8.36
C ASP A 57 -7.01 4.12 -8.21
N ILE A 58 -5.78 4.55 -8.49
CA ILE A 58 -5.36 5.96 -8.36
C ILE A 58 -6.02 6.89 -9.40
N THR A 59 -6.71 6.32 -10.40
CA THR A 59 -7.43 7.08 -11.43
C THR A 59 -8.89 7.33 -11.08
N SER A 60 -9.38 6.67 -10.02
CA SER A 60 -10.78 6.72 -9.60
C SER A 60 -10.92 7.46 -8.29
N ASP A 61 -11.52 8.66 -8.33
CA ASP A 61 -11.82 9.45 -7.13
C ASP A 61 -12.66 8.67 -6.12
N THR A 62 -13.57 7.81 -6.61
CA THR A 62 -14.35 6.92 -5.75
C THR A 62 -13.45 5.93 -5.02
N SER A 63 -12.54 5.25 -5.72
CA SER A 63 -11.61 4.31 -5.10
C SER A 63 -10.69 5.00 -4.07
N ILE A 64 -10.21 6.20 -4.39
CA ILE A 64 -9.39 7.01 -3.47
C ILE A 64 -10.18 7.36 -2.21
N ALA A 65 -11.44 7.80 -2.36
CA ALA A 65 -12.30 8.16 -1.23
C ALA A 65 -12.59 6.94 -0.33
N GLU A 66 -12.85 5.77 -0.92
CA GLU A 66 -13.08 4.53 -0.19
C GLU A 66 -11.86 4.11 0.63
N VAL A 67 -10.67 4.12 0.03
CA VAL A 67 -9.41 3.80 0.73
C VAL A 67 -9.10 4.81 1.83
N ARG A 68 -9.32 6.10 1.59
CA ARG A 68 -9.18 7.13 2.62
C ARG A 68 -10.07 6.85 3.82
N ASP A 69 -11.35 6.56 3.58
CA ASP A 69 -12.32 6.32 4.65
C ASP A 69 -12.02 5.03 5.40
N GLU A 70 -11.61 3.99 4.68
CA GLU A 70 -11.16 2.73 5.26
C GLU A 70 -9.93 2.88 6.16
N ILE A 71 -8.88 3.55 5.67
CA ILE A 71 -7.66 3.79 6.45
C ILE A 71 -8.00 4.66 7.67
N SER A 72 -8.76 5.73 7.48
CA SER A 72 -9.18 6.62 8.58
C SER A 72 -9.90 5.84 9.67
N LYS A 73 -10.83 4.95 9.32
CA LYS A 73 -11.53 4.08 10.29
C LYS A 73 -10.56 3.13 10.99
N ARG A 74 -9.60 2.56 10.26
CA ARG A 74 -8.64 1.58 10.78
C ARG A 74 -7.58 2.21 11.69
N THR A 75 -7.22 3.47 11.49
CA THR A 75 -6.12 4.15 12.20
C THR A 75 -6.57 5.17 13.24
N GLY A 76 -7.87 5.46 13.34
CA GLY A 76 -8.38 6.52 14.20
C GLY A 76 -8.26 7.92 13.59
N GLY A 77 -8.18 8.00 12.25
CA GLY A 77 -8.26 9.24 11.49
C GLY A 77 -6.92 9.85 11.07
N SER A 78 -5.79 9.16 11.28
CA SER A 78 -4.46 9.65 10.90
C SER A 78 -3.71 8.69 9.97
N LEU A 79 -2.82 9.26 9.17
CA LEU A 79 -1.85 8.52 8.36
C LEU A 79 -0.50 9.25 8.47
N ASP A 80 0.55 8.57 8.92
CA ASP A 80 1.84 9.22 9.14
C ASP A 80 2.63 9.40 7.84
N VAL A 81 2.50 8.44 6.92
CA VAL A 81 3.26 8.42 5.66
C VAL A 81 2.38 7.96 4.50
N LEU A 82 2.46 8.67 3.39
CA LEU A 82 1.93 8.27 2.10
C LEU A 82 3.08 8.15 1.09
N VAL A 83 3.22 6.98 0.48
CA VAL A 83 4.20 6.71 -0.59
C VAL A 83 3.45 6.56 -1.92
N ASN A 84 3.51 7.61 -2.73
CA ASN A 84 2.93 7.63 -4.08
C ASN A 84 3.87 6.97 -5.09
N ASN A 85 3.95 5.64 -5.06
CA ASN A 85 4.83 4.85 -5.93
C ASN A 85 4.08 4.21 -7.12
N ALA A 86 2.74 4.20 -7.12
CA ALA A 86 1.97 3.75 -8.28
C ALA A 86 2.27 4.61 -9.52
N LEU A 87 2.56 3.92 -10.62
CA LEU A 87 2.67 4.51 -11.95
C LEU A 87 1.55 3.94 -12.82
N GLU A 88 0.88 4.80 -13.58
CA GLU A 88 0.05 4.38 -14.70
C GLU A 88 0.84 4.61 -15.99
N GLY A 89 1.20 3.52 -16.67
CA GLY A 89 1.91 3.56 -17.95
C GLY A 89 1.35 2.51 -18.89
N ALA A 90 1.24 2.85 -20.18
CA ALA A 90 0.94 1.88 -21.22
C ALA A 90 2.00 0.78 -21.18
N GLY A 91 1.59 -0.47 -20.98
CA GLY A 91 2.48 -1.60 -20.78
C GLY A 91 3.38 -1.87 -21.99
N SER A 92 4.53 -1.22 -22.03
CA SER A 92 5.71 -1.65 -22.77
C SER A 92 6.88 -1.50 -21.82
N GLY A 93 7.02 -2.47 -20.89
CA GLY A 93 8.23 -2.59 -20.10
C GLY A 93 9.45 -2.50 -21.02
N LEU A 94 10.47 -1.77 -20.59
CA LEU A 94 11.74 -1.70 -21.31
C LEU A 94 12.31 -3.12 -21.39
N ARG A 95 12.15 -3.77 -22.54
CA ARG A 95 12.86 -5.01 -22.85
C ARG A 95 14.27 -4.60 -23.24
N CYS A 96 15.19 -4.64 -22.28
CA CYS A 96 16.61 -4.76 -22.61
C CYS A 96 16.92 -6.18 -23.07
#